data_AF-A0A553V5Q9-F1
#
_entry.id   AF-A0A553V5Q9-F1
#
_cell.length_a   1.000
_cell.length_b   1.000
_cell.length_c   1.000
_cell.angle_alpha   90.00
_cell.angle_beta   90.00
_cell.angle_gamma   90.00
#
_symmetry.space_group_name_H-M   'P 1'
#
loop_
_entity.id
_entity.type
_entity.pdbx_description
1 polymer ?
#
loop_
_entity_poly.entity_id
_entity_poly.type
_entity_poly.pdbx_seq_one_letter_code
_entity_poly.pdbx_strand_id
1 'polypeptide(L)'
;MLDSSPPSLPARVRVSRLPLPPAPAVQLRLKTLFAAQPGLPLSQLMAGAVAVAGGKVIGAALSWPGAEGQPQRGLELESGWRGRGIEEALLGLLTTDQSINEQPRTDQPTTEQL
;
A
#
# COMPACT_ATOMS: atom_id res chain seq x y z
N MET A 1 0.76 7.14 26.02
CA MET A 1 1.84 6.89 25.04
C MET A 1 1.36 5.77 24.12
N LEU A 2 0.78 6.10 22.96
CA LEU A 2 0.41 5.09 21.97
C LEU A 2 1.57 4.99 20.98
N ASP A 3 2.41 3.98 21.18
CA ASP A 3 3.46 3.61 20.24
C ASP A 3 2.77 2.96 19.03
N SER A 4 2.29 3.79 18.09
CA SER A 4 2.02 3.33 16.73
C SER A 4 3.36 3.06 16.08
N SER A 5 4.04 2.01 16.52
CA SER A 5 5.27 1.56 15.88
C SER A 5 4.91 1.23 14.44
N PRO A 6 5.41 1.99 13.45
CA PRO A 6 5.23 1.58 12.06
C PRO A 6 5.82 0.18 11.91
N PRO A 7 5.29 -0.67 11.01
CA PRO A 7 5.94 -1.93 10.70
C PRO A 7 7.42 -1.63 10.46
N SER A 8 8.31 -2.26 11.24
CA SER A 8 9.76 -2.02 11.22
C SER A 8 10.34 -2.46 9.89
N LEU A 9 10.09 -1.64 8.86
CA LEU A 9 10.61 -1.83 7.53
C LEU A 9 12.13 -1.68 7.61
N PRO A 10 12.89 -2.46 6.82
CA PRO A 10 14.33 -2.26 6.72
C PRO A 10 14.61 -0.78 6.43
N ALA A 11 15.61 -0.19 7.10
CA ALA A 11 15.81 1.27 7.26
C ALA A 11 15.83 2.14 5.98
N ARG A 12 15.74 1.55 4.78
CA ARG A 12 15.71 2.25 3.48
C ARG A 12 14.50 1.92 2.61
N VAL A 13 13.56 1.12 3.10
CA VAL A 13 12.33 0.77 2.37
C VAL A 13 11.24 1.77 2.72
N ARG A 14 10.65 2.37 1.68
CA ARG A 14 9.49 3.24 1.78
C ARG A 14 8.34 2.60 1.04
N VAL A 15 7.22 2.40 1.71
CA VAL A 15 5.97 1.98 1.07
C VAL A 15 5.10 3.20 0.84
N SER A 16 4.46 3.28 -0.32
CA SER A 16 3.56 4.38 -0.65
C SER A 16 2.39 3.88 -1.49
N ARG A 17 1.25 4.55 -1.36
CA ARG A 17 0.12 4.36 -2.25
C ARG A 17 0.47 4.85 -3.65
N LEU A 18 0.03 4.08 -4.63
CA LEU A 18 0.21 4.40 -6.03
C LEU A 18 -1.00 5.23 -6.49
N PRO A 19 -0.78 6.44 -7.06
CA PRO A 19 -1.88 7.20 -7.64
C PRO A 19 -2.46 6.48 -8.85
N LEU A 20 -3.78 6.53 -9.00
CA LEU A 20 -4.50 5.90 -10.11
C LEU A 20 -5.01 6.98 -11.09
N PRO A 21 -4.83 6.78 -12.42
CA PRO A 21 -4.10 5.69 -13.04
C PRO A 21 -2.57 5.83 -12.86
N PRO A 22 -1.83 4.71 -12.76
CA PRO A 22 -0.39 4.76 -12.55
C PRO A 22 0.34 5.35 -13.76
N ALA A 23 1.38 6.15 -13.51
CA ALA A 23 2.18 6.75 -14.57
C ALA A 23 2.84 5.66 -15.48
N PRO A 24 3.04 5.93 -16.78
CA PRO A 24 3.58 4.94 -17.73
C PRO A 24 4.92 4.32 -17.29
N ALA A 25 5.80 5.11 -16.68
CA ALA A 25 7.08 4.64 -16.15
C ALA A 25 6.91 3.60 -15.03
N VAL A 26 5.88 3.77 -14.18
CA VAL A 26 5.55 2.82 -13.11
C VAL A 26 4.90 1.56 -13.69
N GLN A 27 4.03 1.72 -14.70
CA GLN A 27 3.42 0.57 -15.38
C GLN A 27 4.47 -0.36 -15.97
N LEU A 28 5.55 0.17 -16.57
CA LEU A 28 6.64 -0.66 -17.09
C LEU A 28 7.32 -1.49 -15.99
N ARG A 29 7.57 -0.88 -14.82
CA ARG A 29 8.16 -1.59 -13.67
C ARG A 29 7.22 -2.63 -13.08
N LEU A 30 5.93 -2.33 -12.99
CA LEU A 30 4.92 -3.29 -12.56
C LEU A 30 4.86 -4.46 -13.54
N LYS A 31 4.85 -4.23 -14.86
CA LYS A 31 4.91 -5.30 -15.87
C LYS A 31 6.14 -6.20 -15.71
N THR A 32 7.30 -5.64 -15.36
CA THR A 32 8.51 -6.42 -15.09
C THR A 32 8.38 -7.24 -13.80
N LEU A 33 7.90 -6.64 -12.71
CA LEU A 33 7.72 -7.34 -11.43
C LEU A 33 6.71 -8.49 -11.55
N PHE A 34 5.61 -8.24 -12.25
CA PHE A 34 4.53 -9.20 -12.47
C PHE A 34 4.69 -9.98 -13.78
N ALA A 35 5.90 -10.09 -14.34
CA ALA A 35 6.13 -10.77 -15.62
C ALA A 35 5.72 -12.26 -15.59
N ALA A 36 5.76 -12.89 -14.40
CA ALA A 36 5.28 -14.25 -14.18
C ALA A 36 3.74 -14.38 -14.27
N GLN A 37 3.01 -13.27 -14.25
CA GLN A 37 1.55 -13.20 -14.32
C GLN A 37 1.12 -12.46 -15.60
N PRO A 38 1.08 -13.16 -16.75
CA PRO A 38 0.69 -12.54 -18.01
C PRO A 38 -0.76 -12.06 -17.97
N GLY A 39 -1.01 -10.85 -18.47
CA GLY A 39 -2.36 -10.33 -18.70
C GLY A 39 -2.99 -9.50 -17.58
N LEU A 40 -2.22 -9.07 -16.57
CA LEU A 40 -2.75 -8.20 -15.51
C LEU A 40 -3.23 -6.84 -16.05
N PRO A 41 -4.54 -6.52 -15.94
CA PRO A 41 -5.09 -5.29 -16.51
C PRO A 41 -4.77 -4.10 -15.60
N LEU A 42 -3.59 -3.50 -15.78
CA LEU A 42 -3.16 -2.31 -15.01
C LEU A 42 -4.12 -1.11 -15.19
N SER A 43 -4.83 -1.05 -16.32
CA SER A 43 -5.83 -0.01 -16.59
C SER A 43 -7.11 -0.16 -15.76
N GLN A 44 -7.34 -1.33 -15.15
CA GLN A 44 -8.52 -1.63 -14.32
C GLN A 44 -8.17 -1.71 -12.83
N LEU A 45 -7.00 -1.19 -12.43
CA LEU A 45 -6.61 -1.15 -11.02
C LEU A 45 -7.57 -0.29 -10.21
N MET A 46 -8.11 -0.86 -9.13
CA MET A 46 -8.90 -0.13 -8.14
C MET A 46 -8.04 0.47 -7.04
N ALA A 47 -6.93 -0.19 -6.70
CA ALA A 47 -5.98 0.29 -5.71
C ALA A 47 -4.58 -0.26 -6.02
N GLY A 48 -3.56 0.49 -5.63
CA GLY A 48 -2.16 0.08 -5.77
C GLY A 48 -1.29 0.63 -4.65
N ALA A 49 -0.28 -0.14 -4.26
CA ALA A 49 0.78 0.25 -3.34
C ALA A 49 2.11 -0.24 -3.89
N VAL A 50 3.17 0.54 -3.68
CA VAL A 50 4.53 0.23 -4.14
C VAL A 50 5.53 0.37 -3.01
N ALA A 51 6.53 -0.52 -3.01
CA ALA A 51 7.66 -0.51 -2.10
C ALA A 51 8.91 -0.07 -2.86
N VAL A 52 9.58 0.95 -2.35
CA VAL A 52 10.78 1.55 -2.94
C VAL A 52 11.95 1.42 -1.96
N ALA A 53 13.08 0.90 -2.44
CA ALA A 53 14.33 0.87 -1.70
C ALA A 53 15.47 1.42 -2.56
N GLY A 54 16.23 2.37 -2.03
CA GLY A 54 17.37 2.97 -2.75
C GLY A 54 17.00 3.59 -4.10
N GLY A 55 15.77 4.13 -4.23
CA GLY A 55 15.27 4.71 -5.48
C GLY A 55 14.73 3.71 -6.52
N LYS A 56 14.75 2.39 -6.22
CA LYS A 56 14.19 1.34 -7.08
C LYS A 56 12.91 0.78 -6.48
N VAL A 57 11.90 0.54 -7.31
CA VAL A 57 10.73 -0.26 -6.89
C VAL A 57 11.16 -1.71 -6.71
N ILE A 58 11.02 -2.22 -5.50
CA ILE A 58 11.39 -3.58 -5.11
C ILE A 58 10.19 -4.50 -4.95
N GLY A 59 8.98 -3.94 -4.95
CA GLY A 59 7.75 -4.69 -4.87
C GLY A 59 6.52 -3.81 -5.00
N ALA A 60 5.38 -4.45 -5.23
CA ALA A 60 4.10 -3.79 -5.35
C ALA A 60 2.96 -4.73 -4.97
N ALA A 61 1.90 -4.13 -4.44
CA ALA A 61 0.63 -4.79 -4.22
C ALA A 61 -0.45 -4.05 -5.00
N LEU A 62 -1.26 -4.80 -5.72
CA LEU A 62 -2.24 -4.30 -6.67
C LEU A 62 -3.60 -4.95 -6.39
N SER A 63 -4.68 -4.20 -6.60
CA SER A 63 -6.05 -4.69 -6.45
C SER A 63 -6.85 -4.41 -7.71
N TRP A 64 -7.54 -5.44 -8.21
CA TRP A 64 -8.40 -5.42 -9.39
C TRP A 64 -9.83 -5.83 -9.02
N PRO A 65 -10.83 -5.42 -9.81
CA PRO A 65 -12.15 -6.02 -9.72
C PRO A 65 -12.04 -7.49 -10.14
N GLY A 66 -12.38 -8.42 -9.26
CA GLY A 66 -12.46 -9.84 -9.60
C GLY A 66 -13.85 -10.23 -10.09
N ALA A 67 -13.99 -11.50 -10.47
CA ALA A 67 -15.29 -12.07 -10.81
C ALA A 67 -16.22 -12.05 -9.59
N GLU A 68 -17.51 -11.78 -9.81
CA GLU A 68 -18.55 -11.79 -8.76
C GLU A 68 -18.38 -10.73 -7.65
N GLY A 69 -17.63 -9.65 -7.92
CA GLY A 69 -17.49 -8.54 -6.98
C GLY A 69 -16.48 -8.78 -5.86
N GLN A 70 -15.76 -9.90 -5.88
CA GLN A 70 -14.63 -10.13 -4.97
C GLN A 70 -13.37 -9.47 -5.54
N PRO A 71 -12.73 -8.52 -4.82
CA PRO A 71 -11.53 -7.87 -5.32
C PRO A 71 -10.36 -8.87 -5.40
N GLN A 72 -9.80 -9.04 -6.59
CA GLN A 72 -8.60 -9.84 -6.78
C GLN A 72 -7.38 -9.01 -6.42
N ARG A 73 -6.44 -9.59 -5.68
CA ARG A 73 -5.21 -8.92 -5.25
C ARG A 73 -4.00 -9.66 -5.77
N GLY A 74 -2.98 -8.91 -6.18
CA GLY A 74 -1.68 -9.43 -6.58
C GLY A 74 -0.60 -8.75 -5.76
N LEU A 75 0.33 -9.53 -5.24
CA LEU A 75 1.44 -9.04 -4.44
C LEU A 75 2.71 -9.67 -4.98
N GLU A 76 3.63 -8.83 -5.44
CA GLU A 76 4.92 -9.28 -5.95
C GLU A 76 6.04 -8.44 -5.35
N LEU A 77 7.05 -9.12 -4.81
CA LEU A 77 8.27 -8.54 -4.28
C LEU A 77 9.48 -9.28 -4.84
N GLU A 78 10.57 -8.54 -5.05
CA GLU A 78 11.88 -9.12 -5.34
C GLU A 78 12.29 -10.09 -4.22
N SER A 79 12.81 -11.26 -4.59
CA SER A 79 13.04 -12.39 -3.69
C SER A 79 13.88 -12.05 -2.45
N GLY A 80 14.84 -11.13 -2.57
CA GLY A 80 15.70 -10.69 -1.45
C GLY A 80 15.00 -9.86 -0.37
N TRP A 81 13.77 -9.41 -0.64
CA TRP A 81 12.98 -8.54 0.23
C TRP A 81 11.76 -9.23 0.86
N ARG A 82 11.44 -10.45 0.43
CA ARG A 82 10.35 -11.26 1.01
C ARG A 82 10.63 -11.61 2.48
N GLY A 83 9.57 -11.74 3.28
CA GLY A 83 9.67 -12.09 4.70
C GLY A 83 10.21 -10.99 5.62
N ARG A 84 10.31 -9.74 5.13
CA ARG A 84 10.81 -8.58 5.90
C ARG A 84 9.70 -7.62 6.37
N GLY A 85 8.45 -8.08 6.36
CA GLY A 85 7.27 -7.26 6.74
C GLY A 85 6.84 -6.22 5.70
N ILE A 86 7.47 -6.21 4.52
CA ILE A 86 7.12 -5.29 3.42
C ILE A 86 5.77 -5.67 2.80
N GLU A 87 5.48 -6.96 2.75
CA GLU A 87 4.26 -7.54 2.20
C GLU A 87 3.04 -7.06 3.01
N GLU A 88 3.12 -7.20 4.33
CA GLU A 88 2.13 -6.69 5.28
C GLU A 88 1.95 -5.18 5.17
N ALA A 89 3.04 -4.42 5.06
CA ALA A 89 2.97 -2.98 4.92
C ALA A 89 2.29 -2.54 3.60
N LEU A 90 2.53 -3.25 2.50
CA LEU A 90 1.86 -3.01 1.23
C LEU A 90 0.36 -3.34 1.30
N LEU A 91 0.00 -4.49 1.89
CA LEU A 91 -1.39 -4.90 2.09
C LEU A 91 -2.15 -3.95 3.02
N GLY A 92 -1.48 -3.45 4.07
CA GLY A 92 -2.03 -2.44 4.98
C GLY A 92 -2.41 -1.16 4.24
N LEU A 93 -1.58 -0.70 3.30
CA LEU A 93 -1.88 0.48 2.48
C LEU A 93 -3.07 0.27 1.53
N LEU A 94 -3.25 -0.93 0.98
CA LEU A 94 -4.41 -1.29 0.15
C LEU A 94 -5.71 -1.35 0.97
N THR A 95 -5.64 -1.80 2.23
CA THR A 95 -6.81 -2.02 3.09
C THR A 95 -7.24 -0.75 3.83
N THR A 96 -6.28 0.15 4.14
CA THR A 96 -6.52 1.41 4.87
C THR A 96 -7.43 2.40 4.12
N ASP A 97 -7.87 2.09 2.90
CA ASP A 97 -8.89 2.89 2.19
C ASP A 97 -10.28 2.83 2.87
N GLN A 98 -10.43 2.01 3.93
CA GLN A 98 -11.67 1.84 4.69
C GLN A 98 -11.61 2.36 6.13
N SER A 99 -10.63 3.21 6.49
CA SER A 99 -10.54 3.75 7.85
C SER A 99 -10.09 5.19 7.87
N ILE A 100 -10.96 6.07 7.39
CA ILE A 100 -10.96 7.46 7.86
C ILE A 100 -12.41 7.77 8.21
N ASN A 101 -12.73 7.85 9.51
CA ASN A 101 -13.20 9.10 10.12
C ASN A 101 -13.88 8.85 11.47
N GLU A 102 -13.12 8.52 12.52
CA GLU A 102 -13.58 8.69 13.91
C GLU A 102 -12.48 9.35 14.73
N GLN A 103 -12.18 10.61 14.41
CA GLN A 103 -11.63 11.52 15.41
C GLN A 103 -12.80 12.27 16.05
N PRO A 104 -13.27 11.91 17.25
CA PRO A 104 -13.96 12.88 18.08
C PRO A 104 -12.93 13.94 18.48
N ARG A 105 -12.87 15.04 17.71
CA ARG A 105 -12.55 16.33 18.29
C ARG A 105 -13.66 16.62 19.30
N THR A 106 -13.38 16.37 20.56
CA THR A 106 -14.05 17.11 21.62
C THR A 106 -12.97 17.91 22.32
N ASP A 107 -12.85 19.13 21.78
CA ASP A 107 -12.47 20.35 22.46
C ASP A 107 -12.63 20.26 23.98
N GLN A 108 -11.57 20.58 24.72
CA GLN A 108 -11.64 20.83 26.14
C GLN A 108 -12.32 22.18 26.35
N PRO A 109 -13.34 22.30 27.22
CA PRO A 109 -13.54 23.54 27.94
C PRO A 109 -12.83 23.43 29.29
N THR A 110 -11.72 24.17 29.40
CA THR A 110 -11.27 24.71 30.67
C THR A 110 -12.37 25.62 31.22
N THR A 111 -12.92 25.30 32.39
CA THR A 111 -13.76 26.13 33.26
C THR A 111 -13.64 25.43 34.61
N GLU A 112 -12.62 25.70 35.43
CA GLU A 112 -12.51 26.88 36.31
C GLU A 112 -13.86 27.31 36.90
N GLN A 113 -13.94 27.37 38.24
CA GLN A 113 -15.07 27.78 39.09
C GLN A 113 -16.01 26.63 39.51
N LEU A 114 -16.23 26.34 40.79
CA LEU A 114 -16.22 27.16 42.02
C LEU A 114 -15.69 26.36 43.22
#